data_AF-U6D5J0-F1
#
_entry.id   AF-U6D5J0-F1
#
_cell.length_a   1.000
_cell.length_b   1.000
_cell.length_c   1.000
_cell.angle_alpha   90.00
_cell.angle_beta   90.00
_cell.angle_gamma   90.00
#
_symmetry.space_group_name_H-M   'P 1'
#
loop_
_entity.id
_entity.type
_entity.pdbx_description
1 polymer ?
#
loop_
_entity_poly.entity_id
_entity_poly.type
_entity_poly.pdbx_seq_one_letter_code
_entity_poly.pdbx_strand_id
1 'polypeptide(L)'
;QSPRPTAQGAFLRGSGLSLASGRFTAPVTAIFQFSASLHVDRREPQGRARARARDTVRVLVCIESLCHRHTSLEAISGLESRGRVFTVHVEGLLQLQAGQYASVFVDNGSGTALTIQSGSSFSGLLLGT
;
A
#
# COMPACT_ATOMS: atom_id res chain seq x y z
N GLN A 1 26.38 2.53 -5.86
CA GLN A 1 25.52 3.70 -5.57
C GLN A 1 25.05 3.59 -4.13
N SER A 2 25.34 4.59 -3.29
CA SER A 2 24.93 4.63 -1.88
C SER A 2 23.44 4.98 -1.76
N PRO A 3 22.70 4.40 -0.81
CA PRO A 3 21.28 4.68 -0.65
C PRO A 3 21.05 6.09 -0.10
N ARG A 4 20.05 6.80 -0.63
CA ARG A 4 19.65 8.14 -0.15
C ARG A 4 18.44 8.03 0.76
N PRO A 5 18.47 8.64 1.96
CA PRO A 5 17.31 8.64 2.83
C PRO A 5 16.29 9.70 2.39
N THR A 6 15.03 9.31 2.31
CA THR A 6 13.90 10.19 1.97
C THR A 6 13.00 10.54 3.15
N ALA A 7 13.19 9.84 4.26
CA ALA A 7 12.66 10.10 5.60
C ALA A 7 13.57 9.34 6.60
N GLN A 8 13.41 9.54 7.92
CA GLN A 8 14.16 8.78 8.92
C GLN A 8 13.96 7.26 8.72
N GLY A 9 15.05 6.54 8.43
CA GLY A 9 15.03 5.09 8.21
C GLY A 9 14.55 4.61 6.83
N ALA A 10 14.06 5.49 5.95
CA ALA A 10 13.71 5.13 4.58
C ALA A 10 14.97 5.11 3.71
N PHE A 11 15.14 4.09 2.87
CA PHE A 11 16.27 4.01 1.94
C PHE A 11 15.76 3.81 0.52
N LEU A 12 16.24 4.63 -0.41
CA LEU A 12 16.05 4.41 -1.84
C LEU A 12 17.34 3.86 -2.44
N ARG A 13 17.25 2.67 -3.01
CA ARG A 13 18.30 2.09 -3.85
C ARG A 13 17.78 2.03 -5.29
N GLY A 14 18.45 2.76 -6.18
CA GLY A 14 18.01 2.93 -7.57
C GLY A 14 17.00 4.07 -7.74
N SER A 15 16.49 4.23 -8.96
CA SER A 15 15.62 5.33 -9.37
C SER A 15 14.17 4.90 -9.65
N GLY A 16 13.79 3.69 -9.26
CA GLY A 16 12.46 3.14 -9.54
C GLY A 16 11.33 3.84 -8.79
N LEU A 17 11.55 4.30 -7.55
CA LEU A 17 10.51 4.92 -6.74
C LEU A 17 10.43 6.44 -6.94
N SER A 18 9.26 6.93 -7.33
CA SER A 18 8.90 8.34 -7.36
C SER A 18 7.96 8.68 -6.21
N LEU A 19 8.43 9.51 -5.28
CA LEU A 19 7.62 9.97 -4.14
C LEU A 19 6.53 10.96 -4.54
N ALA A 20 6.74 11.73 -5.61
CA ALA A 20 5.76 12.71 -6.09
C ALA A 20 4.50 12.02 -6.65
N SER A 21 4.66 10.85 -7.26
CA SER A 21 3.56 10.08 -7.83
C SER A 21 3.18 8.85 -7.01
N GLY A 22 3.97 8.47 -5.99
CA GLY A 22 3.76 7.25 -5.19
C GLY A 22 4.02 5.95 -5.97
N ARG A 23 4.75 6.02 -7.09
CA ARG A 23 4.92 4.89 -8.02
C ARG A 23 6.31 4.30 -7.93
N PHE A 24 6.40 2.97 -7.91
CA PHE A 24 7.62 2.22 -8.17
C PHE A 24 7.61 1.71 -9.60
N THR A 25 8.49 2.21 -10.47
CA THR A 25 8.67 1.75 -11.85
C THR A 25 9.79 0.72 -11.92
N ALA A 26 9.48 -0.47 -12.47
CA ALA A 26 10.42 -1.55 -12.64
C ALA A 26 11.50 -1.18 -13.68
N PRO A 27 12.79 -1.13 -13.30
CA PRO A 27 13.86 -0.81 -14.24
C PRO A 27 14.15 -1.96 -15.22
N VAL A 28 13.80 -3.19 -14.82
CA VAL A 28 14.01 -4.43 -15.59
C VAL A 28 12.82 -5.35 -15.39
N THR A 29 12.61 -6.28 -16.31
CA THR A 29 11.64 -7.37 -16.14
C THR A 29 12.16 -8.35 -15.10
N ALA A 30 11.45 -8.48 -13.98
CA ALA A 30 11.90 -9.27 -12.83
C ALA A 30 10.74 -9.55 -11.85
N ILE A 31 10.99 -10.44 -10.90
CA ILE A 31 10.16 -10.67 -9.72
C ILE A 31 10.60 -9.71 -8.62
N PHE A 32 9.65 -8.93 -8.13
CA PHE A 32 9.84 -7.99 -7.03
C PHE A 32 9.02 -8.42 -5.82
N GLN A 33 9.62 -8.37 -4.64
CA GLN A 33 8.90 -8.44 -3.37
C GLN A 33 8.43 -7.06 -2.99
N PHE A 34 7.13 -6.90 -2.79
CA PHE A 34 6.53 -5.67 -2.29
C PHE A 34 6.03 -5.87 -0.87
N SER A 35 6.18 -4.82 -0.07
CA SER A 35 5.61 -4.73 1.27
C SER A 35 5.08 -3.32 1.49
N ALA A 36 3.86 -3.21 2.01
CA ALA A 36 3.26 -1.96 2.42
C ALA A 36 2.62 -2.11 3.80
N SER A 37 2.90 -1.17 4.70
CA SER A 37 2.30 -1.07 6.02
C SER A 37 1.63 0.28 6.14
N LEU A 38 0.30 0.31 6.16
CA LEU A 38 -0.47 1.55 6.27
C LEU A 38 -1.07 1.68 7.66
N HIS A 39 -0.74 2.77 8.35
CA HIS A 39 -1.39 3.17 9.59
C HIS A 39 -2.61 4.02 9.24
N VAL A 40 -3.80 3.47 9.48
CA VAL A 40 -5.07 4.06 9.07
C VAL A 40 -5.79 4.60 10.30
N ASP A 41 -6.10 5.90 10.28
CA ASP A 41 -6.93 6.58 11.26
C ASP A 41 -8.35 6.70 10.71
N ARG A 42 -9.28 6.03 11.37
CA ARG A 42 -10.71 6.15 11.10
C ARG A 42 -11.25 7.34 11.88
N ARG A 43 -11.81 8.33 11.17
CA ARG A 43 -12.58 9.37 11.84
C ARG A 43 -13.86 8.77 12.41
N GLU A 44 -14.16 9.09 13.67
CA GLU A 44 -15.44 8.71 14.25
C GLU A 44 -16.58 9.26 13.38
N PRO A 45 -17.57 8.43 13.02
CA PRO A 45 -18.73 8.92 12.28
C PRO A 45 -19.45 9.97 13.12
N GLN A 46 -19.63 11.17 12.57
CA GLN A 46 -20.53 12.18 13.13
C GLN A 46 -21.97 11.66 13.00
N GLY A 47 -22.48 10.98 14.03
CA GLY A 47 -23.86 10.51 14.12
C GLY A 47 -24.02 9.06 14.59
N ARG A 48 -25.26 8.58 14.69
CA ARG A 48 -25.62 7.21 15.15
C ARG A 48 -25.31 6.10 14.13
N ALA A 49 -24.39 6.32 13.19
CA ALA A 49 -23.98 5.30 12.23
C ALA A 49 -23.05 4.31 12.94
N ARG A 50 -23.62 3.26 13.53
CA ARG A 50 -22.85 2.13 14.05
C ARG A 50 -22.06 1.51 12.89
N ALA A 51 -20.78 1.22 13.16
CA ALA A 51 -19.95 0.41 12.26
C ALA A 51 -20.72 -0.87 11.92
N ARG A 52 -20.94 -1.12 10.63
CA ARG A 52 -21.67 -2.31 10.18
C ARG A 52 -20.69 -3.47 10.17
N ALA A 53 -21.17 -4.70 10.38
CA ALA A 53 -20.36 -5.93 10.30
C ALA A 53 -19.75 -6.21 8.90
N ARG A 54 -19.80 -5.25 7.97
CA ARG A 54 -19.24 -5.30 6.62
C ARG A 54 -18.28 -4.14 6.31
N ASP A 55 -18.02 -3.25 7.28
CA ASP A 55 -17.07 -2.17 7.10
C ASP A 55 -15.68 -2.79 6.91
N THR A 56 -15.12 -2.63 5.72
CA THR A 56 -13.81 -3.19 5.37
C THR A 56 -12.94 -2.12 4.74
N VAL A 57 -11.63 -2.28 4.92
CA VAL A 57 -10.61 -1.50 4.25
C VAL A 57 -9.70 -2.47 3.55
N ARG A 58 -9.55 -2.32 2.23
CA ARG A 58 -8.67 -3.17 1.42
C ARG A 58 -7.47 -2.34 1.00
N VAL A 59 -6.28 -2.86 1.24
CA VAL A 59 -5.03 -2.26 0.78
C VAL A 59 -4.46 -3.14 -0.31
N LEU A 60 -4.20 -2.55 -1.47
CA LEU A 60 -3.74 -3.27 -2.65
C LEU A 60 -2.44 -2.69 -3.16
N VAL A 61 -1.55 -3.53 -3.66
CA VAL A 61 -0.40 -3.12 -4.48
C VAL A 61 -0.69 -3.57 -5.90
N CYS A 62 -0.83 -2.64 -6.84
CA CYS A 62 -1.31 -2.95 -8.19
C CYS A 62 -0.32 -2.54 -9.27
N ILE A 63 -0.16 -3.38 -10.28
CA ILE A 63 0.60 -3.09 -11.50
C ILE A 63 -0.25 -2.21 -12.43
N GLU A 64 0.27 -1.09 -12.91
CA GLU A 64 -0.42 -0.19 -13.87
C GLU A 64 -1.81 0.27 -13.41
N SER A 65 -2.03 0.38 -12.09
CA SER A 65 -3.36 0.63 -11.49
C SER A 65 -4.42 -0.46 -11.77
N LEU A 66 -4.03 -1.62 -12.30
CA LEU A 66 -4.90 -2.76 -12.56
C LEU A 66 -4.96 -3.67 -11.33
N CYS A 67 -5.91 -3.39 -10.44
CA CYS A 67 -6.12 -4.14 -9.20
C CYS A 67 -7.00 -5.39 -9.39
N HIS A 68 -6.68 -6.22 -10.38
CA HIS A 68 -7.37 -7.48 -10.66
C HIS A 68 -6.55 -8.69 -10.18
N ARG A 69 -7.14 -9.88 -10.27
CA ARG A 69 -6.48 -11.13 -9.89
C ARG A 69 -5.20 -11.33 -10.71
N HIS A 70 -4.11 -11.70 -10.02
CA HIS A 70 -2.75 -11.92 -10.56
C HIS A 70 -1.93 -10.68 -10.95
N THR A 71 -2.52 -9.48 -10.93
CA THR A 71 -1.79 -8.22 -11.16
C THR A 71 -1.71 -7.35 -9.91
N SER A 72 -2.10 -7.91 -8.76
CA SER A 72 -2.12 -7.20 -7.49
C SER A 72 -1.88 -8.11 -6.30
N LEU A 73 -1.35 -7.51 -5.24
CA LEU A 73 -1.36 -8.04 -3.88
C LEU A 73 -2.49 -7.37 -3.11
N GLU A 74 -3.09 -8.08 -2.18
CA GLU A 74 -4.22 -7.58 -1.42
C GLU A 74 -4.16 -8.01 0.05
N ALA A 75 -4.50 -7.08 0.93
CA ALA A 75 -4.86 -7.37 2.32
C ALA A 75 -6.19 -6.68 2.66
N ILE A 76 -7.04 -7.39 3.39
CA ILE A 76 -8.36 -6.89 3.81
C ILE A 76 -8.38 -6.81 5.34
N SER A 77 -8.79 -5.65 5.87
CA SER A 77 -9.00 -5.45 7.29
C SER A 77 -10.48 -5.15 7.57
N GLY A 78 -11.07 -5.88 8.50
CA GLY A 78 -12.38 -5.53 9.07
C GLY A 78 -12.27 -4.36 10.05
N LEU A 79 -13.32 -3.55 10.15
CA LEU A 79 -13.41 -2.38 11.03
C LEU A 79 -14.26 -2.63 12.29
N GLU A 80 -14.20 -3.85 12.79
CA GLU A 80 -14.97 -4.33 13.95
C GLU A 80 -14.41 -3.78 15.28
N SER A 81 -13.12 -3.42 15.29
CA SER A 81 -12.46 -2.82 16.45
C SER A 81 -12.89 -1.36 16.64
N ARG A 82 -13.14 -0.97 17.90
CA ARG A 82 -13.40 0.44 18.29
C ARG A 82 -12.15 1.30 18.28
N GLY A 83 -10.98 0.72 18.01
CA GLY A 83 -9.73 1.46 17.90
C GLY A 83 -9.80 2.48 16.76
N ARG A 84 -9.45 3.73 17.07
CA ARG A 84 -9.41 4.81 16.09
C ARG A 84 -8.33 4.58 15.02
N VAL A 85 -7.21 3.99 15.43
CA VAL A 85 -6.06 3.72 14.55
C VAL A 85 -5.83 2.21 14.48
N PHE A 86 -5.63 1.71 13.26
CA PHE A 86 -5.27 0.32 12.99
C PHE A 86 -4.22 0.26 11.88
N THR A 87 -3.56 -0.89 11.75
CA THR A 87 -2.52 -1.09 10.71
C THR A 87 -2.99 -2.17 9.74
N VAL A 88 -2.88 -1.88 8.45
CA VAL A 88 -3.08 -2.88 7.40
C VAL A 88 -1.74 -3.16 6.74
N HIS A 89 -1.37 -4.44 6.68
CA HIS A 89 -0.11 -4.89 6.10
C HIS A 89 -0.39 -5.77 4.90
N VAL A 90 0.28 -5.51 3.79
CA VAL A 90 0.28 -6.34 2.59
C VAL A 90 1.71 -6.65 2.19
N GLU A 91 1.97 -7.91 1.89
CA GLU A 91 3.26 -8.39 1.43
C GLU A 91 3.07 -9.50 0.40
N GLY A 92 3.97 -9.55 -0.58
CA GLY A 92 4.00 -10.62 -1.55
C GLY A 92 4.88 -10.32 -2.75
N LEU A 93 4.80 -11.19 -3.76
CA LEU A 93 5.62 -11.13 -4.96
C LEU A 93 4.77 -10.70 -6.16
N LEU A 94 5.31 -9.79 -6.97
CA LEU A 94 4.76 -9.42 -8.27
C LEU A 94 5.86 -9.46 -9.32
N GLN A 95 5.56 -10.08 -10.45
CA GLN A 95 6.41 -9.99 -11.63
C GLN A 95 6.04 -8.73 -12.40
N LEU A 96 7.00 -7.82 -12.58
CA LEU A 96 6.83 -6.62 -13.38
C LEU A 96 7.67 -6.73 -14.64
N GLN A 97 7.13 -6.22 -15.74
CA GLN A 97 7.90 -5.96 -16.96
C GLN A 97 8.63 -4.61 -16.83
N ALA A 98 9.75 -4.47 -17.55
CA ALA A 98 10.48 -3.22 -17.61
C ALA A 98 9.55 -2.06 -18.02
N GLY A 99 9.57 -0.97 -17.24
CA GLY A 99 8.72 0.20 -17.44
C GLY A 99 7.35 0.15 -16.78
N GLN A 100 6.87 -1.02 -16.35
CA GLN A 100 5.63 -1.10 -15.57
C GLN A 100 5.83 -0.48 -14.19
N TYR A 101 4.77 0.14 -13.65
CA TYR A 101 4.78 0.62 -12.27
C TYR A 101 3.88 -0.17 -11.34
N ALA A 102 4.29 -0.28 -10.08
CA ALA A 102 3.46 -0.68 -8.95
C ALA A 102 3.16 0.52 -8.05
N SER A 103 1.95 0.57 -7.49
CA SER A 103 1.52 1.59 -6.53
C SER A 103 0.58 0.99 -5.50
N VAL A 104 0.52 1.62 -4.33
CA VAL A 104 -0.42 1.26 -3.27
C VAL A 104 -1.75 1.97 -3.49
N PHE A 105 -2.85 1.22 -3.37
CA PHE A 105 -4.23 1.70 -3.45
C PHE A 105 -4.98 1.30 -2.19
N VAL A 106 -5.93 2.13 -1.78
CA VAL A 106 -6.79 1.87 -0.63
C VAL A 106 -8.24 1.94 -1.10
N ASP A 107 -8.96 0.83 -0.95
CA ASP A 107 -10.39 0.76 -1.15
C ASP A 107 -11.10 0.89 0.21
N ASN A 108 -11.96 1.90 0.32
CA ASN A 108 -12.65 2.25 1.56
C ASN A 108 -14.10 1.78 1.52
N GLY A 109 -14.33 0.54 1.96
CA GLY A 109 -15.66 -0.03 2.15
C GLY A 109 -16.34 0.33 3.47
N SER A 110 -15.77 1.24 4.28
CA SER A 110 -16.25 1.54 5.64
C SER A 110 -17.33 2.63 5.72
N GLY A 111 -17.55 3.38 4.63
CA GLY A 111 -18.45 4.53 4.62
C GLY A 111 -18.02 5.71 5.52
N THR A 112 -16.85 5.63 6.16
CA THR A 112 -16.28 6.69 7.00
C THR A 112 -15.00 7.24 6.39
N ALA A 113 -14.70 8.51 6.63
CA ALA A 113 -13.45 9.11 6.16
C ALA A 113 -12.25 8.45 6.86
N LEU A 114 -11.29 7.99 6.06
CA LEU A 114 -10.03 7.41 6.53
C LEU A 114 -8.89 8.38 6.24
N THR A 115 -7.92 8.44 7.14
CA THR A 115 -6.68 9.20 6.94
C THR A 115 -5.50 8.25 7.08
N ILE A 116 -4.58 8.27 6.12
CA ILE A 116 -3.34 7.51 6.21
C ILE A 116 -2.34 8.36 7.01
N GLN A 117 -1.84 7.81 8.12
CA GLN A 117 -0.93 8.52 9.01
C GLN A 117 0.51 8.50 8.50
N SER A 118 1.26 9.54 8.87
CA SER A 118 2.71 9.59 8.77
C SER A 118 3.32 8.43 9.56
N GLY A 119 4.22 7.68 8.95
CA GLY A 119 4.76 6.42 9.50
C GLY A 119 4.35 5.19 8.69
N SER A 120 3.35 5.34 7.81
CA SER A 120 3.05 4.33 6.79
C SER A 120 4.24 4.16 5.84
N SER A 121 4.46 2.94 5.35
CA SER A 121 5.61 2.59 4.51
C SER A 121 5.22 1.77 3.29
N PHE A 122 6.02 1.89 2.24
CA PHE A 122 5.95 1.08 1.02
C PHE A 122 7.37 0.79 0.54
N SER A 123 7.64 -0.46 0.19
CA SER A 123 8.93 -0.91 -0.32
C SER A 123 8.76 -1.93 -1.44
N GLY A 124 9.73 -1.96 -2.35
CA GLY A 124 9.86 -2.94 -3.42
C GLY A 124 11.32 -3.37 -3.54
N LEU A 125 11.57 -4.68 -3.52
CA LEU A 125 12.89 -5.28 -3.63
C LEU A 125 12.94 -6.24 -4.82
N LEU A 126 13.92 -6.08 -5.71
CA LEU A 126 14.19 -7.05 -6.77
C LEU A 126 14.73 -8.35 -6.14
N LEU A 127 14.06 -9.46 -6.39
CA LEU A 127 14.49 -10.78 -5.90
C LEU A 127 15.22 -11.60 -6.97
N GLY A 128 14.76 -11.53 -8.21
CA GLY A 128 15.32 -12.32 -9.31
C GLY A 128 14.67 -12.00 -10.65
N THR A 129 15.33 -12.43 -11.73
CA THR A 129 14.88 -12.26 -13.11
C THR A 129 14.39 -13.58 -13.68
#